data_AF-A0A838VEQ5-F1
#
_entry.id   AF-A0A838VEQ5-F1
#
_cell.length_a   1.000
_cell.length_b   1.000
_cell.length_c   1.000
_cell.angle_alpha   90.00
_cell.angle_beta   90.00
_cell.angle_gamma   90.00
#
_symmetry.space_group_name_H-M   'P 1'
#
loop_
_entity.id
_entity.type
_entity.pdbx_description
1 polymer ?
#
loop_
_entity_poly.entity_id
_entity_poly.type
_entity_poly.pdbx_seq_one_letter_code
_entity_poly.pdbx_strand_id
1 'polypeptide(L)'
;MTKSHQKLAHSGINNSDKKPYIALVEQIDLTIRARYPLLYIIAVEEEPTEEVLRQVATYSQPQRRLLFWDIVRGWDDNNSDKGSVMGALLRIAKADEQESALFVLRDLHPFIKNPTTEKSAPIVRELRNLTRELKRSRKTLILTSHTLDLPEELLQEVTVIDFPLPNPPEIDYLIKQLVVPEKLQVSGLAREQLVKACQGLSRTRI
;
A
#
# COMPACT_ATOMS: atom_id res chain seq x y z
N MET A 1 20.17 56.08 -2.79
CA MET A 1 20.70 55.01 -1.92
C MET A 1 19.56 54.51 -1.02
N THR A 2 18.91 53.41 -1.39
CA THR A 2 18.13 52.57 -0.47
C THR A 2 17.75 51.28 -1.20
N LYS A 3 18.52 50.20 -0.93
CA LYS A 3 18.17 48.84 -1.34
C LYS A 3 17.22 48.27 -0.30
N SER A 4 15.98 48.02 -0.68
CA SER A 4 15.02 47.25 0.11
C SER A 4 15.34 45.76 -0.05
N HIS A 5 15.92 45.16 0.98
CA HIS A 5 16.09 43.70 1.07
C HIS A 5 14.77 43.06 1.46
N GLN A 6 14.14 42.40 0.49
CA GLN A 6 13.02 41.48 0.71
C GLN A 6 13.59 40.18 1.28
N LYS A 7 13.34 39.91 2.57
CA LYS A 7 13.64 38.62 3.20
C LYS A 7 12.59 37.61 2.76
N LEU A 8 12.97 36.66 1.91
CA LEU A 8 12.20 35.47 1.58
C LEU A 8 12.07 34.60 2.85
N ALA A 9 10.88 34.56 3.43
CA ALA A 9 10.55 33.58 4.47
C ALA A 9 10.47 32.19 3.82
N HIS A 10 11.49 31.37 4.05
CA HIS A 10 11.39 29.94 3.83
C HIS A 10 10.46 29.37 4.92
N SER A 11 9.20 29.12 4.58
CA SER A 11 8.33 28.29 5.43
C SER A 11 8.80 26.84 5.32
N GLY A 12 9.77 26.46 6.15
CA GLY A 12 10.13 25.07 6.33
C GLY A 12 8.96 24.35 6.97
N ILE A 13 8.23 23.55 6.19
CA ILE A 13 7.30 22.58 6.75
C ILE A 13 8.15 21.61 7.57
N ASN A 14 7.95 21.59 8.89
CA ASN A 14 8.65 20.68 9.78
C ASN A 14 8.44 19.24 9.30
N ASN A 15 9.52 18.49 9.12
CA ASN A 15 9.45 17.10 8.64
C ASN A 15 8.69 16.18 9.63
N SER A 16 8.40 16.66 10.85
CA SER A 16 7.61 15.97 11.87
C SER A 16 6.09 15.98 11.64
N ASP A 17 5.59 16.76 10.68
CA ASP A 17 4.15 16.86 10.39
C ASP A 17 3.75 16.06 9.12
N LYS A 18 4.72 15.41 8.46
CA LYS A 18 4.43 14.55 7.31
C LYS A 18 3.88 13.22 7.79
N LYS A 19 2.78 12.79 7.16
CA LYS A 19 2.28 11.41 7.30
C LYS A 19 3.40 10.42 6.98
N PRO A 20 3.46 9.27 7.68
CA PRO A 20 4.52 8.30 7.45
C PRO A 20 4.40 7.67 6.05
N TYR A 21 5.53 7.22 5.51
CA TYR A 21 5.66 6.47 4.26
C TYR A 21 5.42 7.27 2.96
N ILE A 22 5.64 8.58 2.94
CA ILE A 22 5.47 9.40 1.72
C ILE A 22 6.27 8.86 0.52
N ALA A 23 7.52 8.44 0.75
CA ALA A 23 8.34 7.89 -0.32
C ALA A 23 7.73 6.61 -0.94
N LEU A 24 7.10 5.76 -0.12
CA LEU A 24 6.39 4.58 -0.59
C LEU A 24 5.12 4.96 -1.36
N VAL A 25 4.36 5.97 -0.88
CA VAL A 25 3.18 6.49 -1.59
C VAL A 25 3.56 6.96 -2.99
N GLU A 26 4.63 7.75 -3.10
CA GLU A 26 5.15 8.24 -4.39
C GLU A 26 5.63 7.10 -5.30
N GLN A 27 6.31 6.10 -4.73
CA GLN A 27 6.75 4.91 -5.48
C GLN A 27 5.57 4.11 -6.04
N ILE A 28 4.55 3.84 -5.23
CA ILE A 28 3.37 3.08 -5.66
C ILE A 28 2.60 3.88 -6.72
N ASP A 29 2.37 5.19 -6.51
CA ASP A 29 1.74 6.06 -7.52
C ASP A 29 2.51 6.08 -8.85
N LEU A 30 3.83 6.22 -8.80
CA LEU A 30 4.67 6.18 -10.00
C LEU A 30 4.50 4.86 -10.75
N THR A 31 4.48 3.74 -10.02
CA THR A 31 4.32 2.39 -10.58
C THR A 31 2.94 2.22 -11.23
N ILE A 32 1.88 2.72 -10.59
CA ILE A 32 0.52 2.74 -11.15
C ILE A 32 0.48 3.60 -12.43
N ARG A 33 1.08 4.79 -12.43
CA ARG A 33 1.10 5.70 -13.60
C ARG A 33 1.92 5.13 -14.75
N ALA A 34 2.95 4.35 -14.46
CA ALA A 34 3.73 3.61 -15.45
C ALA A 34 2.98 2.39 -16.03
N ARG A 35 1.71 2.17 -15.67
CA ARG A 35 0.83 1.11 -16.18
C ARG A 35 1.32 -0.31 -15.83
N TYR A 36 1.97 -0.48 -14.69
CA TYR A 36 2.15 -1.80 -14.10
C TYR A 36 0.82 -2.22 -13.43
N PRO A 37 0.08 -3.16 -14.04
CA PRO A 37 -1.32 -3.42 -13.68
C PRO A 37 -1.48 -4.32 -12.45
N LEU A 38 -0.42 -5.07 -12.08
CA LEU A 38 -0.42 -6.06 -11.02
C LEU A 38 0.77 -5.79 -10.11
N LEU A 39 0.47 -5.32 -8.89
CA LEU A 39 1.47 -5.08 -7.85
C LEU A 39 1.39 -6.18 -6.80
N TYR A 40 2.52 -6.50 -6.19
CA TYR A 40 2.59 -7.37 -5.02
C TYR A 40 3.34 -6.64 -3.92
N ILE A 41 2.62 -6.28 -2.86
CA ILE A 41 3.19 -5.59 -1.71
C ILE A 41 3.49 -6.63 -0.62
N ILE A 42 4.77 -6.76 -0.29
CA ILE A 42 5.23 -7.60 0.81
C ILE A 42 5.17 -6.76 2.09
N ALA A 43 4.23 -7.05 2.97
CA ALA A 43 4.01 -6.30 4.20
C ALA A 43 3.68 -7.21 5.39
N VAL A 44 4.39 -7.00 6.50
CA VAL A 44 4.18 -7.77 7.75
C VAL A 44 2.92 -7.33 8.49
N GLU A 45 2.43 -6.11 8.24
CA GLU A 45 1.31 -5.49 8.96
C GLU A 45 0.26 -4.97 7.97
N GLU A 46 -1.02 -5.31 8.20
CA GLU A 46 -2.12 -4.87 7.33
C GLU A 46 -2.45 -3.39 7.52
N GLU A 47 -2.62 -2.92 8.75
CA GLU A 47 -3.10 -1.55 9.02
C GLU A 47 -2.22 -0.44 8.42
N PRO A 48 -0.87 -0.45 8.55
CA PRO A 48 -0.02 0.53 7.89
C PRO A 48 -0.12 0.45 6.36
N THR A 49 -0.22 -0.77 5.82
CA THR A 49 -0.37 -1.01 4.38
C THR A 49 -1.65 -0.41 3.86
N GLU A 50 -2.78 -0.62 4.55
CA GLU A 50 -4.06 -0.02 4.20
C GLU A 50 -4.00 1.51 4.23
N GLU A 51 -3.40 2.12 5.27
CA GLU A 51 -3.27 3.58 5.35
C GLU A 51 -2.42 4.14 4.21
N VAL A 52 -1.33 3.48 3.84
CA VAL A 52 -0.52 3.87 2.67
C VAL A 52 -1.32 3.76 1.38
N LEU A 53 -2.09 2.68 1.19
CA LEU A 53 -2.91 2.51 -0.01
C LEU A 53 -4.04 3.55 -0.08
N ARG A 54 -4.63 3.96 1.05
CA ARG A 54 -5.57 5.09 1.14
C ARG A 54 -4.89 6.41 0.74
N GLN A 55 -3.65 6.63 1.19
CA GLN A 55 -2.86 7.78 0.74
C GLN A 55 -2.58 7.74 -0.77
N VAL A 56 -2.17 6.59 -1.33
CA VAL A 56 -1.96 6.43 -2.78
C VAL A 56 -3.24 6.72 -3.57
N ALA A 57 -4.38 6.21 -3.12
CA ALA A 57 -5.68 6.39 -3.78
C ALA A 57 -6.09 7.87 -3.86
N THR A 58 -5.79 8.65 -2.82
CA THR A 58 -6.09 10.10 -2.74
C THR A 58 -5.02 10.98 -3.41
N TYR A 59 -3.76 10.54 -3.40
CA TYR A 59 -2.62 11.21 -4.03
C TYR A 59 -2.68 11.12 -5.56
N SER A 60 -3.08 9.95 -6.08
CA SER A 60 -3.19 9.67 -7.52
C SER A 60 -4.08 10.69 -8.24
N GLN A 61 -3.74 11.00 -9.50
CA GLN A 61 -4.55 11.84 -10.38
C GLN A 61 -4.93 11.09 -11.68
N PRO A 62 -6.24 10.88 -11.96
CA PRO A 62 -7.38 11.19 -11.08
C PRO A 62 -7.34 10.36 -9.79
N GLN A 63 -8.07 10.80 -8.77
CA GLN A 63 -8.27 10.01 -7.55
C GLN A 63 -8.88 8.65 -7.91
N ARG A 64 -8.47 7.64 -7.15
CA ARG A 64 -8.84 6.26 -7.42
C ARG A 64 -9.74 5.75 -6.32
N ARG A 65 -10.82 5.05 -6.69
CA ARG A 65 -11.57 4.26 -5.73
C ARG A 65 -10.67 3.16 -5.19
N LEU A 66 -10.68 2.95 -3.88
CA LEU A 66 -9.94 1.87 -3.24
C LEU A 66 -10.94 0.84 -2.72
N LEU A 67 -10.71 -0.42 -3.06
CA LEU A 67 -11.54 -1.55 -2.64
C LEU A 67 -10.65 -2.66 -2.10
N PHE A 68 -11.01 -3.19 -0.94
CA PHE A 68 -10.30 -4.30 -0.31
C PHE A 68 -11.15 -5.56 -0.37
N TRP A 69 -10.49 -6.69 -0.58
CA TRP A 69 -11.11 -8.00 -0.49
C TRP A 69 -10.23 -8.95 0.30
N ASP A 70 -10.85 -9.76 1.15
CA ASP A 70 -10.24 -10.95 1.73
C ASP A 70 -11.18 -12.15 1.65
N ILE A 71 -10.60 -13.34 1.77
CA ILE A 71 -11.33 -14.60 1.60
C ILE A 71 -12.47 -14.78 2.62
N VAL A 72 -12.41 -14.15 3.80
CA VAL A 72 -13.36 -14.37 4.88
C VAL A 72 -14.53 -13.39 4.80
N ARG A 73 -14.24 -12.10 4.60
CA ARG A 73 -15.22 -11.00 4.65
C ARG A 73 -15.72 -10.60 3.27
N GLY A 74 -15.00 -10.96 2.21
CA GLY A 74 -15.32 -10.53 0.86
C GLY A 74 -14.90 -9.08 0.62
N TRP A 75 -15.58 -8.40 -0.29
CA TRP A 75 -15.31 -6.99 -0.60
C TRP A 75 -15.79 -6.07 0.53
N ASP A 76 -14.99 -5.08 0.89
CA ASP A 76 -15.26 -4.18 2.00
C ASP A 76 -16.47 -3.26 1.81
N ASP A 77 -16.90 -3.03 0.57
CA ASP A 77 -18.02 -2.13 0.27
C ASP A 77 -19.40 -2.79 0.35
N ASN A 78 -19.51 -4.09 0.13
CA ASN A 78 -20.79 -4.80 0.08
C ASN A 78 -20.76 -6.22 0.65
N ASN A 79 -19.61 -6.68 1.16
CA ASN A 79 -19.37 -8.03 1.66
C ASN A 79 -19.63 -9.14 0.61
N SER A 80 -19.53 -8.86 -0.70
CA SER A 80 -19.72 -9.86 -1.76
C SER A 80 -18.49 -10.76 -1.94
N ASP A 81 -18.68 -11.90 -2.59
CA ASP A 81 -17.61 -12.82 -3.00
C ASP A 81 -16.80 -13.45 -1.84
N LYS A 82 -17.41 -13.59 -0.66
CA LYS A 82 -16.84 -14.34 0.47
C LYS A 82 -16.49 -15.77 0.03
N GLY A 83 -15.30 -16.22 0.39
CA GLY A 83 -14.82 -17.57 0.06
C GLY A 83 -14.53 -17.82 -1.42
N SER A 84 -14.68 -16.82 -2.30
CA SER A 84 -14.57 -16.99 -3.75
C SER A 84 -13.53 -16.05 -4.35
N VAL A 85 -12.29 -16.52 -4.45
CA VAL A 85 -11.21 -15.82 -5.17
C VAL A 85 -11.63 -15.51 -6.61
N MET A 86 -12.21 -16.50 -7.31
CA MET A 86 -12.64 -16.31 -8.68
C MET A 86 -13.78 -15.28 -8.79
N GLY A 87 -14.69 -15.24 -7.82
CA GLY A 87 -15.73 -14.20 -7.74
C GLY A 87 -15.13 -12.81 -7.63
N ALA A 88 -14.13 -12.65 -6.76
CA ALA A 88 -13.41 -11.38 -6.62
C ALA A 88 -12.71 -10.96 -7.92
N LEU A 89 -11.99 -11.88 -8.59
CA LEU A 89 -11.33 -11.59 -9.86
C LEU A 89 -12.34 -11.21 -10.96
N LEU A 90 -13.47 -11.92 -11.05
CA LEU A 90 -14.54 -11.60 -12.00
C LEU A 90 -15.17 -10.23 -11.74
N ARG A 91 -15.27 -9.79 -10.49
CA ARG A 91 -15.75 -8.44 -10.16
C ARG A 91 -14.79 -7.37 -10.71
N ILE A 92 -13.48 -7.60 -10.63
CA ILE A 92 -12.47 -6.69 -11.19
C ILE A 92 -12.58 -6.62 -12.72
N ALA A 93 -12.75 -7.78 -13.37
CA ALA A 93 -12.94 -7.86 -14.82
C ALA A 93 -14.17 -7.07 -15.28
N LYS A 94 -15.27 -7.16 -14.52
CA LYS A 94 -16.56 -6.50 -14.82
C LYS A 94 -16.66 -5.04 -14.36
N ALA A 95 -15.68 -4.53 -13.63
CA ALA A 95 -15.68 -3.13 -13.20
C ALA A 95 -15.68 -2.19 -14.40
N ASP A 96 -16.38 -1.06 -14.29
CA ASP A 96 -16.57 -0.10 -15.38
C ASP A 96 -15.23 0.32 -16.00
N GLU A 97 -15.15 0.41 -17.34
CA GLU A 97 -13.92 0.73 -18.04
C GLU A 97 -13.44 2.17 -17.78
N GLN A 98 -14.35 3.08 -17.46
CA GLN A 98 -14.07 4.48 -17.14
C GLN A 98 -13.64 4.66 -15.68
N GLU A 99 -13.89 3.66 -14.83
CA GLU A 99 -13.52 3.70 -13.41
C GLU A 99 -12.00 3.75 -13.23
N SER A 100 -11.55 4.62 -12.34
CA SER A 100 -10.17 4.61 -11.83
C SER A 100 -10.19 3.97 -10.46
N ALA A 101 -9.62 2.78 -10.32
CA ALA A 101 -9.70 2.00 -9.09
C ALA A 101 -8.42 1.25 -8.75
N LEU A 102 -8.21 1.03 -7.46
CA LEU A 102 -7.22 0.14 -6.88
C LEU A 102 -7.99 -1.00 -6.20
N PHE A 103 -7.78 -2.22 -6.69
CA PHE A 103 -8.36 -3.43 -6.11
C PHE A 103 -7.28 -4.15 -5.32
N VAL A 104 -7.51 -4.36 -4.03
CA VAL A 104 -6.54 -4.95 -3.11
C VAL A 104 -7.05 -6.33 -2.67
N LEU A 105 -6.34 -7.40 -3.06
CA LEU A 105 -6.64 -8.76 -2.62
C LEU A 105 -5.63 -9.19 -1.57
N ARG A 106 -6.13 -9.43 -0.35
CA ARG A 106 -5.30 -9.81 0.79
C ARG A 106 -5.05 -11.31 0.84
N ASP A 107 -3.79 -11.68 1.07
CA ASP A 107 -3.32 -13.06 1.31
C ASP A 107 -3.77 -14.07 0.26
N LEU A 108 -3.63 -13.68 -1.02
CA LEU A 108 -3.96 -14.55 -2.14
C LEU A 108 -2.93 -15.66 -2.38
N HIS A 109 -1.72 -15.51 -1.82
CA HIS A 109 -0.58 -16.41 -2.07
C HIS A 109 -0.90 -17.92 -1.90
N PRO A 110 -1.70 -18.39 -0.91
CA PRO A 110 -1.99 -19.81 -0.77
C PRO A 110 -2.80 -20.39 -1.95
N PHE A 111 -3.52 -19.53 -2.67
CA PHE A 111 -4.38 -19.89 -3.80
C PHE A 111 -3.66 -19.85 -5.15
N ILE A 112 -2.44 -19.28 -5.20
CA ILE A 112 -1.66 -19.13 -6.43
C ILE A 112 -0.31 -19.83 -6.42
N LYS A 113 0.21 -20.20 -5.23
CA LYS A 113 1.54 -20.81 -5.08
C LYS A 113 1.77 -22.12 -5.83
N ASN A 114 0.71 -22.91 -6.09
CA ASN A 114 0.81 -24.16 -6.84
C ASN A 114 -0.09 -24.12 -8.08
N PRO A 115 0.39 -23.54 -9.20
CA PRO A 115 -0.40 -23.20 -10.37
C PRO A 115 -0.89 -24.43 -11.15
N THR A 116 -0.42 -25.64 -10.80
CA THR A 116 -0.78 -26.89 -11.49
C THR A 116 -2.04 -27.56 -10.92
N THR A 117 -2.51 -27.11 -9.75
CA THR A 117 -3.70 -27.69 -9.12
C THR A 117 -4.99 -27.19 -9.79
N GLU A 118 -6.02 -28.03 -9.84
CA GLU A 118 -7.32 -27.67 -10.42
C GLU A 118 -7.96 -26.42 -9.80
N LYS A 119 -7.65 -26.14 -8.52
CA LYS A 119 -8.14 -24.96 -7.81
C LYS A 119 -7.34 -23.70 -8.14
N SER A 120 -6.02 -23.81 -8.33
CA SER A 120 -5.12 -22.68 -8.50
C SER A 120 -4.94 -22.27 -9.96
N ALA A 121 -4.87 -23.24 -10.88
CA ALA A 121 -4.62 -22.98 -12.31
C ALA A 121 -5.60 -21.95 -12.92
N PRO A 122 -6.92 -22.01 -12.64
CA PRO A 122 -7.85 -21.00 -13.15
C PRO A 122 -7.57 -19.61 -12.57
N ILE A 123 -7.22 -19.52 -11.29
CA ILE A 123 -6.93 -18.25 -10.59
C ILE A 123 -5.70 -17.59 -11.21
N VAL A 124 -4.61 -18.35 -11.38
CA VAL A 124 -3.38 -17.86 -12.01
C VAL A 124 -3.64 -17.44 -13.45
N ARG A 125 -4.43 -18.21 -14.21
CA ARG A 125 -4.80 -17.85 -15.57
C ARG A 125 -5.60 -16.55 -15.62
N GLU A 126 -6.54 -16.37 -14.70
CA GLU A 126 -7.37 -15.18 -14.65
C GLU A 126 -6.59 -13.93 -14.25
N LEU A 127 -5.65 -14.05 -13.30
CA LEU A 127 -4.69 -12.97 -13.00
C LEU A 127 -3.93 -12.54 -14.27
N ARG A 128 -3.48 -13.48 -15.09
CA ARG A 128 -2.80 -13.16 -16.37
C ARG A 128 -3.73 -12.55 -17.42
N ASN A 129 -5.02 -12.87 -17.40
CA ASN A 129 -6.01 -12.21 -18.26
C ASN A 129 -6.21 -10.76 -17.81
N LEU A 130 -6.51 -10.57 -16.52
CA LEU A 130 -6.69 -9.27 -15.90
C LEU A 130 -5.47 -8.37 -16.10
N THR A 131 -4.25 -8.85 -15.86
CA THR A 131 -3.04 -8.05 -16.09
C THR A 131 -3.00 -7.48 -17.52
N ARG A 132 -3.39 -8.25 -18.55
CA ARG A 132 -3.39 -7.77 -19.94
C ARG A 132 -4.48 -6.72 -20.19
N GLU A 133 -5.67 -6.92 -19.61
CA GLU A 133 -6.80 -6.00 -19.73
C GLU A 133 -6.51 -4.69 -18.99
N LEU A 134 -6.00 -4.79 -17.76
CA LEU A 134 -5.74 -3.69 -16.86
C LEU A 134 -4.66 -2.74 -17.39
N LYS A 135 -3.68 -3.21 -18.18
CA LYS A 135 -2.66 -2.37 -18.86
C LYS A 135 -3.25 -1.21 -19.67
N ARG A 136 -4.48 -1.38 -20.19
CA ARG A 136 -5.18 -0.38 -21.00
C ARG A 136 -6.22 0.43 -20.21
N SER A 137 -6.45 0.06 -18.96
CA SER A 137 -7.44 0.68 -18.08
C SER A 137 -6.79 1.59 -17.04
N ARG A 138 -7.58 2.38 -16.32
CA ARG A 138 -7.12 3.09 -15.11
C ARG A 138 -7.31 2.24 -13.85
N LYS A 139 -7.45 0.93 -13.95
CA LYS A 139 -7.58 0.02 -12.82
C LYS A 139 -6.25 -0.67 -12.54
N THR A 140 -5.91 -0.87 -11.27
CA THR A 140 -4.72 -1.61 -10.83
C THR A 140 -5.13 -2.67 -9.81
N LEU A 141 -4.60 -3.88 -9.97
CA LEU A 141 -4.72 -4.96 -9.02
C LEU A 141 -3.48 -4.98 -8.12
N ILE A 142 -3.70 -5.03 -6.82
CA ILE A 142 -2.66 -5.08 -5.79
C ILE A 142 -2.91 -6.34 -4.97
N LEU A 143 -1.90 -7.20 -4.89
CA LEU A 143 -1.86 -8.32 -3.97
C LEU A 143 -1.05 -7.88 -2.75
N THR A 144 -1.52 -8.22 -1.55
CA THR A 144 -0.76 -7.98 -0.32
C THR A 144 -0.52 -9.29 0.41
N SER A 145 0.70 -9.48 0.91
CA SER A 145 0.96 -10.57 1.86
C SER A 145 2.24 -10.34 2.66
N HIS A 146 2.42 -11.10 3.74
CA HIS A 146 3.60 -11.04 4.59
C HIS A 146 4.85 -11.73 4.01
N THR A 147 4.69 -12.44 2.90
CA THR A 147 5.77 -13.19 2.23
C THR A 147 5.63 -13.06 0.72
N LEU A 148 6.70 -13.32 -0.04
CA LEU A 148 6.66 -13.43 -1.49
C LEU A 148 6.52 -14.89 -1.89
N ASP A 149 5.30 -15.32 -2.17
CA ASP A 149 5.00 -16.67 -2.67
C ASP A 149 4.17 -16.55 -3.97
N LEU A 150 4.90 -16.48 -5.09
CA LEU A 150 4.39 -16.27 -6.44
C LEU A 150 4.84 -17.41 -7.37
N PRO A 151 3.93 -17.97 -8.19
CA PRO A 151 4.29 -18.95 -9.20
C PRO A 151 5.04 -18.30 -10.37
N GLU A 152 5.89 -19.07 -11.06
CA GLU A 152 6.75 -18.59 -12.15
C GLU A 152 5.96 -17.91 -13.28
N GLU A 153 4.74 -18.37 -13.54
CA GLU A 153 3.83 -17.86 -14.56
C GLU A 153 3.41 -16.40 -14.33
N LEU A 154 3.58 -15.87 -13.12
CA LEU A 154 3.25 -14.49 -12.75
C LEU A 154 4.49 -13.58 -12.61
N LEU A 155 5.71 -14.13 -12.53
CA LEU A 155 6.91 -13.35 -12.23
C LEU A 155 7.16 -12.20 -13.22
N GLN A 156 6.85 -12.39 -14.50
CA GLN A 156 7.04 -11.36 -15.54
C GLN A 156 5.92 -10.31 -15.58
N GLU A 157 4.80 -10.57 -14.91
CA GLU A 157 3.61 -9.71 -14.97
C GLU A 157 3.41 -8.88 -13.69
N VAL A 158 4.11 -9.26 -12.60
CA VAL A 158 3.98 -8.66 -11.27
C VAL A 158 5.14 -7.69 -11.00
N THR A 159 4.82 -6.51 -10.48
CA THR A 159 5.81 -5.62 -9.86
C THR A 159 5.78 -5.80 -8.35
N VAL A 160 6.89 -6.28 -7.78
CA VAL A 160 7.02 -6.52 -6.34
C VAL A 160 7.50 -5.25 -5.64
N ILE A 161 6.89 -4.91 -4.51
CA ILE A 161 7.21 -3.74 -3.68
C ILE A 161 7.33 -4.21 -2.23
N ASP A 162 8.48 -4.00 -1.61
CA ASP A 162 8.66 -4.24 -0.18
C ASP A 162 8.10 -3.07 0.63
N PHE A 163 7.27 -3.37 1.62
CA PHE A 163 6.81 -2.38 2.59
C PHE A 163 7.95 -2.11 3.59
N PRO A 164 8.52 -0.89 3.62
CA PRO A 164 9.68 -0.60 4.46
C PRO A 164 9.27 -0.46 5.92
N LEU A 165 10.22 -0.72 6.82
CA LEU A 165 10.08 -0.32 8.21
C LEU A 165 10.09 1.21 8.33
N PRO A 166 9.41 1.78 9.34
CA PRO A 166 9.37 3.22 9.52
C PRO A 166 10.78 3.77 9.77
N ASN A 167 11.12 4.87 9.12
CA ASN A 167 12.37 5.58 9.33
C ASN A 167 12.33 6.43 10.62
N PRO A 168 13.46 7.00 11.10
CA PRO A 168 13.48 7.68 12.39
C PRO A 168 12.50 8.86 12.53
N PRO A 169 12.33 9.75 11.53
CA PRO A 169 11.25 10.74 11.53
C PRO A 169 9.84 10.15 11.65
N GLU A 170 9.57 9.05 10.94
CA GLU A 170 8.29 8.36 10.98
C GLU A 170 8.04 7.71 12.34
N ILE A 171 9.05 7.10 12.93
CA ILE A 171 9.01 6.56 14.30
C ILE A 171 8.67 7.67 15.29
N ASP A 172 9.34 8.83 15.20
CA ASP A 172 9.05 9.95 16.09
C ASP A 172 7.60 10.44 15.95
N TYR A 173 7.09 10.52 14.71
CA TYR A 173 5.68 10.81 14.44
C TYR A 173 4.76 9.76 15.07
N LEU A 174 5.04 8.47 14.87
CA LEU A 174 4.22 7.37 15.39
C LEU A 174 4.15 7.40 16.92
N ILE A 175 5.29 7.59 17.60
CA ILE A 175 5.30 7.69 19.08
C ILE A 175 4.51 8.92 19.54
N LYS A 176 4.54 10.05 18.81
CA LYS A 176 3.71 11.23 19.14
C LYS A 176 2.21 10.93 19.03
N GLN A 177 1.79 10.09 18.08
CA GLN A 177 0.39 9.71 17.90
C GLN A 177 -0.08 8.69 18.93
N LEU A 178 0.78 7.75 19.31
CA LEU A 178 0.43 6.64 20.22
C LEU A 178 0.44 7.07 21.69
N VAL A 179 1.25 8.07 22.03
CA VAL A 179 1.46 8.43 23.43
C VAL A 179 0.68 9.70 23.80
N VAL A 180 -0.22 9.55 24.76
CA VAL A 180 -0.92 10.69 25.36
C VAL A 180 0.11 11.64 25.99
N PRO A 181 0.10 12.95 25.68
CA PRO A 181 1.11 13.91 26.16
C PRO A 181 1.33 13.89 27.67
N GLU A 182 0.30 13.58 28.48
CA GLU A 182 0.43 13.52 29.94
C GLU A 182 1.22 12.30 30.45
N LYS A 183 1.36 11.22 29.65
CA LYS A 183 1.95 9.94 30.11
C LYS A 183 3.44 9.77 29.78
N LEU A 184 3.99 10.58 28.87
CA LEU A 184 5.38 10.46 28.44
C LEU A 184 5.97 11.84 28.11
N GLN A 185 6.50 12.50 29.12
CA GLN A 185 7.25 13.76 28.94
C GLN A 185 8.72 13.45 28.67
N VAL A 186 8.98 12.89 27.49
CA VAL A 186 10.34 12.56 27.04
C VAL A 186 10.75 13.55 25.95
N SER A 187 11.78 14.36 26.22
CA SER A 187 12.28 15.41 25.31
C SER A 187 13.80 15.36 25.15
N GLY A 188 14.32 16.06 24.14
CA GLY A 188 15.75 16.15 23.86
C GLY A 188 16.41 14.77 23.65
N LEU A 189 17.54 14.54 24.30
CA LEU A 189 18.34 13.32 24.15
C LEU A 189 17.56 12.03 24.47
N ALA A 190 16.71 12.05 25.49
CA ALA A 190 15.92 10.88 25.87
C ALA A 190 14.92 10.49 24.77
N ARG A 191 14.41 11.48 24.02
CA ARG A 191 13.51 11.26 22.88
C ARG A 191 14.26 10.63 21.71
N GLU A 192 15.44 11.13 21.41
CA GLU A 192 16.30 10.57 20.35
C GLU A 192 16.70 9.12 20.65
N GLN A 193 17.00 8.81 21.92
CA GLN A 193 17.31 7.45 22.35
C GLN A 193 16.11 6.52 22.21
N LEU A 194 14.90 6.98 22.56
CA LEU A 194 13.68 6.21 22.36
C LEU A 194 13.44 5.91 20.87
N VAL A 195 13.53 6.92 20.00
CA VAL A 195 13.40 6.74 18.55
C VAL A 195 14.43 5.73 18.04
N LYS A 196 15.69 5.82 18.49
CA LYS A 196 16.73 4.84 18.14
C LYS A 196 16.42 3.43 18.63
N ALA A 197 15.88 3.27 19.84
CA ALA A 197 15.50 1.97 20.37
C ALA A 197 14.36 1.31 19.58
N CYS A 198 13.48 2.12 18.98
CA CYS A 198 12.39 1.67 18.13
C CYS A 198 12.81 1.41 16.66
N GLN A 199 14.04 1.76 16.25
CA GLN A 199 14.51 1.50 14.89
C GLN A 199 14.61 -0.01 14.63
N GLY A 200 14.14 -0.43 13.45
CA GLY A 200 14.08 -1.85 13.10
C GLY A 200 12.83 -2.57 13.62
N LEU A 201 11.94 -1.86 14.32
CA LEU A 201 10.63 -2.39 14.72
C LEU A 201 9.56 -2.05 13.68
N SER A 202 8.57 -2.93 13.55
CA SER A 202 7.34 -2.66 12.81
C SER A 202 6.42 -1.74 13.63
N ARG A 203 5.41 -1.13 13.00
CA ARG A 203 4.58 -0.11 13.67
C ARG A 203 3.85 -0.66 14.90
N THR A 204 3.38 -1.90 14.85
CA THR A 204 2.68 -2.56 15.98
C THR A 204 3.61 -2.84 17.16
N ARG A 205 4.93 -2.86 16.92
CA ARG A 205 5.96 -3.12 17.95
C ARG A 205 6.57 -1.85 18.54
N ILE A 206 6.22 -0.68 18.01
CA ILE A 206 6.57 0.64 18.55
C ILE A 206 5.53 1.05 19.58
#